data_AF-A0A1V2IN62-F1
#
_entry.id   AF-A0A1V2IN62-F1
#
_cell.length_a   1.000
_cell.length_b   1.000
_cell.length_c   1.000
_cell.angle_alpha   90.00
_cell.angle_beta   90.00
_cell.angle_gamma   90.00
#
_symmetry.space_group_name_H-M   'P 1'
#
loop_
_entity.id
_entity.type
_entity.pdbx_description
1 polymer ?
#
loop_
_entity_poly.entity_id
_entity_poly.type
_entity_poly.pdbx_seq_one_letter_code
_entity_poly.pdbx_strand_id
1 'polypeptide(L)' 'MVRQEFWGLLLAHYAIRALMVEAADTDGIDPDRLSFQRTLNIVRRQITDQAAFSPLDTRAGDHQSHRRDP' A
#
# COMPACT_ATOMS: atom_id res chain seq x y z
N MET A 1 24.22 14.65 -2.99
CA MET A 1 22.98 13.87 -3.15
C MET A 1 23.11 12.38 -2.79
N VAL A 2 24.29 11.76 -2.85
CA VAL A 2 24.47 10.31 -2.54
C VAL A 2 24.16 9.92 -1.08
N ARG A 3 24.48 10.77 -0.10
CA ARG A 3 24.25 10.47 1.32
C ARG A 3 22.77 10.25 1.63
N GLN A 4 21.89 11.07 1.06
CA GLN A 4 20.46 10.96 1.31
C GLN A 4 19.87 9.70 0.68
N GLU A 5 20.30 9.35 -0.53
CA GLU A 5 19.88 8.12 -1.21
C GLU A 5 20.30 6.87 -0.42
N PHE A 6 21.53 6.87 0.11
CA PHE A 6 22.01 5.77 0.94
C PHE A 6 21.18 5.62 2.22
N TRP A 7 20.90 6.72 2.93
CA TRP A 7 20.02 6.67 4.10
C TRP A 7 18.59 6.28 3.75
N GLY A 8 18.07 6.71 2.59
CA GLY A 8 16.75 6.32 2.11
C GLY A 8 16.64 4.81 1.88
N LEU A 9 17.65 4.20 1.26
CA LEU A 9 17.70 2.74 1.05
C LEU A 9 17.81 1.98 2.37
N LEU A 10 18.67 2.45 3.29
CA LEU A 10 18.80 1.83 4.61
C LEU A 10 17.52 1.93 5.43
N LEU A 11 16.85 3.08 5.40
CA LEU A 11 15.59 3.29 6.10
C LEU A 11 14.49 2.37 5.53
N ALA A 12 14.37 2.29 4.21
CA ALA A 12 13.41 1.40 3.56
C ALA A 12 13.68 -0.06 3.90
N HIS A 13 14.94 -0.49 3.90
CA HIS A 13 15.33 -1.84 4.29
C HIS A 13 14.93 -2.14 5.75
N TYR A 14 15.24 -1.22 6.67
CA TYR A 14 14.92 -1.37 8.08
C TYR A 14 13.41 -1.43 8.32
N ALA A 15 12.64 -0.55 7.68
CA ALA A 15 11.18 -0.53 7.80
C ALA A 15 10.54 -1.85 7.34
N ILE A 16 11.00 -2.39 6.20
CA ILE A 16 10.51 -3.68 5.71
C ILE A 16 10.91 -4.81 6.66
N ARG A 17 12.13 -4.79 7.21
CA ARG A 17 12.57 -5.81 8.17
C ARG A 17 11.77 -5.76 9.47
N ALA A 18 11.48 -4.58 9.99
CA ALA A 18 10.62 -4.40 11.15
C ALA A 18 9.20 -4.93 10.89
N LEU A 19 8.63 -4.63 9.72
CA LEU A 19 7.33 -5.15 9.31
C LEU A 19 7.30 -6.69 9.23
N MET A 20 8.37 -7.32 8.75
CA MET A 20 8.48 -8.78 8.71
C MET A 20 8.49 -9.38 10.12
N VAL A 21 9.22 -8.78 11.06
CA VAL A 21 9.26 -9.26 12.45
C VAL A 21 7.88 -9.15 13.08
N GLU A 22 7.19 -8.02 12.91
CA GLU A 22 5.83 -7.83 13.43
C GLU A 22 4.84 -8.84 12.84
N ALA A 23 4.90 -9.08 11.54
CA ALA A 23 4.03 -10.05 10.87
C ALA A 23 4.32 -11.50 11.33
N ALA A 24 5.59 -11.82 11.55
CA ALA A 24 6.00 -13.12 12.05
C ALA A 24 5.53 -13.36 13.49
N ASP A 25 5.63 -12.34 14.35
CA ASP A 25 5.11 -12.37 15.73
C ASP A 25 3.59 -12.55 15.75
N THR A 26 2.88 -11.84 14.89
CA THR A 26 1.41 -11.96 14.73
C THR A 26 0.97 -13.39 14.39
N ASP A 27 1.71 -14.08 13.52
CA ASP A 27 1.38 -15.43 13.06
C ASP A 27 2.11 -16.54 13.85
N GLY A 28 2.92 -16.20 14.85
CA GLY A 28 3.71 -17.16 15.64
C GLY A 28 4.71 -17.97 14.82
N ILE A 29 5.18 -17.43 13.68
CA ILE A 29 6.16 -18.07 12.80
C ILE A 29 7.53 -17.44 12.98
N ASP A 30 8.58 -18.19 12.64
CA ASP A 30 9.94 -17.64 12.63
C ASP A 30 10.07 -16.57 11.51
N PRO A 31 10.52 -15.34 11.82
CA PRO A 31 10.67 -14.26 10.83
C PRO A 31 11.59 -14.63 9.66
N ASP A 32 12.53 -15.56 9.84
CA ASP A 32 13.40 -16.02 8.75
C ASP A 32 12.67 -16.93 7.74
N ARG A 33 11.43 -17.35 8.04
CA ARG A 33 10.52 -18.01 7.08
C ARG A 33 9.91 -17.02 6.09
N LEU A 34 9.92 -15.72 6.39
CA LEU A 34 9.42 -14.69 5.51
C LEU A 34 10.49 -14.26 4.51
N SER A 35 10.15 -14.25 3.22
CA SER A 35 11.06 -13.78 2.17
C SER A 35 10.98 -12.25 2.03
N PHE A 36 12.11 -11.57 2.22
CA PHE A 36 12.21 -10.12 2.06
C PHE A 36 11.66 -9.62 0.71
N GLN A 37 12.00 -10.29 -0.39
CA GLN A 37 11.56 -9.89 -1.73
C GLN A 37 10.05 -10.11 -1.92
N ARG A 38 9.48 -11.16 -1.32
CA ARG A 38 8.02 -11.36 -1.32
C ARG A 38 7.33 -10.25 -0.52
N THR A 39 7.82 -9.94 0.67
CA THR A 39 7.29 -8.84 1.50
C THR A 39 7.39 -7.50 0.79
N LEU A 40 8.52 -7.20 0.14
CA LEU A 40 8.69 -5.97 -0.64
C LEU A 40 7.65 -5.86 -1.77
N ASN A 41 7.38 -6.94 -2.49
CA ASN A 41 6.37 -6.94 -3.55
C ASN A 41 4.96 -6.68 -3.00
N ILE A 42 4.62 -7.26 -1.84
CA ILE A 42 3.34 -7.03 -1.15
C ILE A 42 3.23 -5.57 -0.72
N VAL A 43 4.25 -5.04 -0.03
CA VAL A 43 4.28 -3.64 0.42
C VAL A 43 4.16 -2.67 -0.75
N ARG A 44 4.89 -2.91 -1.85
CA ARG A 44 4.81 -2.07 -3.06
C ARG A 44 3.39 -2.07 -3.63
N ARG A 45 2.76 -3.23 -3.72
CA ARG A 45 1.37 -3.34 -4.18
C ARG A 45 0.42 -2.59 -3.24
N GLN A 46 0.56 -2.75 -1.93
CA GLN A 46 -0.29 -2.05 -0.95
C GLN A 46 -0.15 -0.53 -1.07
N ILE A 47 1.07 -0.01 -1.20
CA ILE A 47 1.30 1.44 -1.37
C ILE A 47 0.69 1.94 -2.68
N THR A 48 0.87 1.21 -3.78
CA THR A 48 0.25 1.56 -5.07
C THR A 48 -1.27 1.53 -5.00
N ASP A 49 -1.85 0.52 -4.35
CA ASP A 49 -3.30 0.38 -4.16
C ASP A 49 -3.85 1.51 -3.28
N GLN A 50 -3.13 1.93 -2.23
CA GLN A 50 -3.49 3.09 -1.40
C GLN A 50 -3.31 4.43 -2.13
N ALA A 51 -2.37 4.51 -3.07
CA ALA A 51 -2.18 5.68 -3.92
C ALA A 51 -3.22 5.75 -5.06
N ALA A 52 -3.95 4.67 -5.32
CA ALA A 52 -5.06 4.62 -6.26
C ALA A 52 -6.31 5.27 -5.66
N PHE A 53 -6.28 6.59 -5.46
CA PHE A 53 -7.50 7.37 -5.25
C PHE A 53 -8.31 7.32 -6.55
N SER A 54 -9.48 6.66 -6.53
CA SER A 54 -10.44 6.71 -7.63
C SER A 54 -11.12 8.09 -7.62
N PRO A 55 -10.98 8.95 -8.65
CA PRO A 55 -11.52 10.32 -8.63
C PRO A 55 -13.04 10.42 -8.77
N LEU A 56 -13.76 9.30 -8.84
CA LEU A 56 -15.18 9.27 -9.14
C LEU A 56 -15.97 8.61 -8.02
N ASP A 57 -16.10 9.32 -6.89
CA ASP A 57 -17.29 9.22 -6.05
C ASP A 57 -18.04 10.55 -6.11
N THR A 58 -18.58 10.83 -7.31
CA THR A 58 -19.62 11.83 -7.41
C THR A 58 -20.93 11.08 -7.47
N ARG A 59 -21.58 11.06 -6.32
CA ARG A 59 -23.01 10.95 -6.09
C ARG A 59 -23.80 12.03 -6.88
N ALA A 60 -23.59 12.12 -8.20
CA ALA A 60 -24.26 12.98 -9.16
C ALA A 60 -24.83 12.13 -10.30
N GLY A 61 -25.79 11.29 -9.93
CA GLY A 61 -26.73 10.68 -10.87
C GLY A 61 -28.20 10.81 -10.42
N ASP A 62 -28.45 11.30 -9.20
CA ASP A 62 -29.78 11.33 -8.56
C ASP A 62 -30.67 12.52 -9.00
N HIS A 63 -30.44 13.14 -10.16
CA HIS A 63 -31.25 14.29 -10.59
C HIS A 63 -31.52 14.36 -12.11
N GLN A 64 -31.92 13.25 -12.71
CA GLN A 64 -32.47 13.32 -14.07
C GLN A 64 -33.58 12.28 -14.35
N SER A 65 -34.66 12.31 -13.56
CA SER A 65 -35.89 11.56 -13.87
C SER A 65 -37.17 12.42 -13.86
N HIS A 66 -37.06 13.76 -13.98
CA HIS A 66 -38.24 14.64 -13.95
C HIS A 66 -38.37 15.61 -15.13
N ARG A 67 -37.94 15.22 -16.34
CA ARG A 67 -38.33 16.01 -17.51
C ARG A 67 -38.21 15.23 -18.81
N ARG A 68 -39.31 14.63 -19.25
CA ARG A 68 -39.84 14.68 -20.63
C ARG A 68 -40.98 13.68 -20.77
N ASP A 69 -42.19 14.15 -20.53
CA ASP A 69 -43.40 13.71 -21.24
C ASP A 69 -43.89 14.93 -22.04
N PRO A 70 -44.25 14.73 -23.31
CA PRO A 70 -45.61 15.05 -23.73
C PRO A 70 -46.33 13.90 -24.43
#